data_AF-A0A9E7SUY9-F1
#
_entry.id   AF-A0A9E7SUY9-F1
#
_cell.length_a   1.000
_cell.length_b   1.000
_cell.length_c   1.000
_cell.angle_alpha   90.00
_cell.angle_beta   90.00
_cell.angle_gamma   90.00
#
_symmetry.space_group_name_H-M   'P 1'
#
loop_
_entity.id
_entity.type
_entity.pdbx_description
1 polymer ?
#
loop_
_entity_poly.entity_id
_entity_poly.type
_entity_poly.pdbx_seq_one_letter_code
_entity_poly.pdbx_strand_id
1 'polypeptide(L)'
;MSSVRTYTIIYVLLLSLGTAKFVFFELPWFTYEFAVGATLFLAVIKSLLISGWYQHLVDEPRSITYVMLSAVFMVFLLAVAAGFSIQ
;
A
#
# COMPACT_ATOMS: atom_id res chain seq x y z
N MET A 1 -5.85 -7.19 19.69
CA MET A 1 -5.38 -8.53 20.18
C MET A 1 -4.61 -9.22 19.05
N SER A 2 -3.29 -9.38 19.19
CA SER A 2 -2.47 -10.04 18.18
C SER A 2 -2.65 -11.56 18.23
N SER A 3 -3.32 -12.12 17.22
CA SER A 3 -3.45 -13.57 17.04
C SER A 3 -2.52 -14.03 15.93
N VAL A 4 -1.68 -15.04 16.21
CA VAL A 4 -0.81 -15.67 15.20
C VAL A 4 -1.60 -16.03 13.95
N ARG A 5 -2.83 -16.54 14.10
CA ARG A 5 -3.70 -16.87 12.96
C ARG A 5 -3.95 -15.65 12.07
N THR A 6 -4.35 -14.52 12.63
CA THR A 6 -4.66 -13.29 11.86
C THR A 6 -3.42 -12.78 11.14
N TYR A 7 -2.28 -12.73 11.82
CA TYR A 7 -1.04 -12.25 11.23
C TYR A 7 -0.51 -13.19 10.16
N THR A 8 -0.68 -14.51 10.31
CA THR A 8 -0.36 -15.48 9.25
C THR A 8 -1.25 -15.33 8.02
N ILE A 9 -2.55 -15.08 8.20
CA ILE A 9 -3.45 -14.83 7.06
C ILE A 9 -3.01 -13.58 6.30
N ILE A 10 -2.73 -12.49 7.02
CA ILE A 10 -2.30 -11.23 6.42
C ILE A 10 -0.93 -11.37 5.75
N TYR A 11 -0.02 -12.14 6.34
CA TYR A 11 1.26 -12.49 5.73
C TYR A 11 1.07 -13.14 4.35
N VAL A 12 0.26 -14.21 4.28
CA VAL A 12 0.00 -14.93 3.03
C VAL A 12 -0.66 -14.02 2.00
N LEU A 13 -1.59 -13.15 2.43
CA LEU A 13 -2.21 -12.15 1.58
C LEU A 13 -1.19 -11.13 1.04
N LEU A 14 -0.29 -10.63 1.87
CA LEU A 14 0.74 -9.68 1.43
C LEU A 14 1.75 -10.32 0.47
N LEU A 15 2.06 -11.60 0.69
CA LEU A 15 2.91 -12.39 -0.19
C LEU A 15 2.23 -12.58 -1.54
N SER A 16 0.96 -12.97 -1.57
CA SER A 16 0.21 -13.14 -2.83
C SER A 16 0.07 -11.81 -3.59
N LEU A 17 -0.26 -10.71 -2.91
CA LEU A 17 -0.33 -9.37 -3.52
C LEU A 17 1.04 -8.89 -4.04
N GLY A 18 2.12 -9.25 -3.35
CA GLY A 18 3.49 -8.92 -3.80
C GLY A 18 3.89 -9.67 -5.06
N THR A 19 3.50 -10.95 -5.17
CA THR A 19 3.80 -11.80 -6.31
C THR A 19 2.87 -11.54 -7.49
N ALA A 20 1.63 -11.10 -7.25
CA ALA A 20 0.62 -10.86 -8.29
C ALA A 20 1.05 -9.89 -9.39
N LYS A 21 1.99 -8.97 -9.14
CA LYS A 21 2.56 -8.10 -10.20
C LYS A 21 3.17 -8.89 -11.35
N PHE A 22 3.70 -10.09 -11.09
CA PHE A 22 4.25 -10.98 -12.12
C PHE A 22 3.20 -11.32 -13.16
N VAL A 23 1.96 -11.57 -12.72
CA VAL A 23 0.82 -11.86 -13.59
C VAL A 23 0.56 -10.71 -14.56
N PHE A 24 0.74 -9.46 -14.10
CA PHE A 24 0.46 -8.28 -14.93
C PHE A 24 1.57 -7.98 -15.94
N PHE A 25 2.84 -8.25 -15.60
CA PHE A 25 3.96 -7.92 -16.47
C PHE A 25 4.40 -9.06 -17.41
N GLU A 26 4.18 -10.31 -17.03
CA GLU A 26 4.69 -11.47 -17.79
C GLU A 26 3.63 -12.16 -18.63
N LEU A 27 2.34 -11.95 -18.34
CA LEU A 27 1.28 -12.48 -19.19
C LEU A 27 1.01 -11.54 -20.37
N PRO A 28 0.89 -12.08 -21.60
CA PRO A 28 0.76 -11.27 -22.82
C PRO A 28 -0.61 -10.56 -22.96
N TRP A 29 -1.53 -10.78 -22.02
CA TRP A 29 -2.90 -10.25 -22.07
C TRP A 29 -3.03 -8.84 -21.53
N PHE A 30 -2.04 -8.33 -20.80
CA PHE A 30 -2.10 -7.02 -20.14
C PHE A 30 -1.26 -5.99 -20.89
N THR A 31 -1.79 -4.78 -21.01
CA THR A 31 -1.01 -3.64 -21.50
C THR A 31 -0.05 -3.16 -20.42
N TYR A 32 1.07 -2.54 -20.82
CA TYR A 32 2.04 -1.98 -19.89
C TYR A 32 1.41 -0.96 -18.93
N GLU A 33 0.57 -0.07 -19.45
CA GLU A 33 -0.15 0.94 -18.66
C GLU A 33 -1.06 0.30 -17.61
N PHE A 34 -1.79 -0.75 -17.99
CA PHE A 34 -2.61 -1.50 -17.05
C PHE A 34 -1.74 -2.19 -15.99
N ALA A 35 -0.62 -2.79 -16.37
CA ALA A 35 0.27 -3.47 -15.45
C ALA A 35 0.88 -2.52 -14.40
N VAL A 36 1.26 -1.32 -14.83
CA VAL A 36 1.72 -0.25 -13.93
C VAL A 36 0.60 0.18 -12.99
N GLY A 37 -0.59 0.50 -13.53
CA GLY A 37 -1.74 0.92 -12.74
C GLY A 37 -2.18 -0.13 -11.71
N ALA A 38 -2.27 -1.39 -12.13
CA ALA A 38 -2.61 -2.51 -11.26
C ALA A 38 -1.55 -2.72 -10.16
N THR A 39 -0.26 -2.59 -10.50
CA THR A 39 0.83 -2.71 -9.51
C THR A 39 0.79 -1.60 -8.47
N LEU A 40 0.54 -0.35 -8.89
CA LEU A 40 0.36 0.76 -7.95
C LEU A 40 -0.85 0.53 -7.04
N PHE A 41 -1.96 0.06 -7.60
CA PHE A 41 -3.16 -0.27 -6.83
C PHE A 41 -2.89 -1.37 -5.79
N LEU A 42 -2.21 -2.46 -6.17
CA LEU A 42 -1.81 -3.50 -5.23
C LEU A 42 -0.86 -2.96 -4.15
N ALA A 43 0.05 -2.04 -4.50
CA ALA A 43 0.95 -1.42 -3.53
C ALA A 43 0.18 -0.64 -2.46
N VAL A 44 -0.88 0.10 -2.82
CA VAL A 44 -1.75 0.80 -1.88
C VAL A 44 -2.46 -0.17 -0.93
N ILE A 45 -3.03 -1.27 -1.46
CA ILE A 45 -3.68 -2.29 -0.62
C ILE A 45 -2.67 -2.87 0.38
N LYS A 46 -1.46 -3.19 -0.08
CA LYS A 46 -0.39 -3.71 0.78
C LYS A 46 0.00 -2.72 1.86
N SER A 47 0.18 -1.44 1.54
CA SER A 47 0.53 -0.44 2.54
C SER A 47 -0.54 -0.31 3.62
N LEU A 48 -1.82 -0.37 3.25
CA LEU A 48 -2.93 -0.35 4.21
C LEU A 48 -2.97 -1.58 5.11
N LEU A 49 -2.70 -2.76 4.57
CA LEU A 49 -2.60 -4.00 5.35
C LEU A 49 -1.43 -3.96 6.34
N ILE A 50 -0.28 -3.45 5.89
CA ILE A 50 0.91 -3.31 6.73
C ILE A 50 0.66 -2.28 7.82
N SER A 51 0.16 -1.08 7.49
CA SER A 51 -0.09 -0.04 8.49
C SER A 51 -1.17 -0.45 9.48
N GLY A 52 -2.26 -1.05 8.98
CA GLY A 52 -3.37 -1.49 9.81
C GLY A 52 -2.99 -2.57 10.82
N TRP A 53 -2.33 -3.63 10.37
CA TRP A 53 -2.09 -4.82 11.20
C TRP A 53 -0.64 -5.01 11.63
N TYR A 54 0.35 -4.86 10.75
CA TYR A 54 1.75 -5.04 11.17
C TYR A 54 2.31 -3.86 11.96
N GLN A 55 1.88 -2.64 11.67
CA GLN A 55 2.17 -1.45 12.49
C GLN A 55 1.11 -1.23 13.57
N HIS A 56 0.15 -2.13 13.70
CA HIS A 56 -0.89 -2.10 14.74
C HIS A 56 -1.75 -0.83 14.77
N LEU A 57 -1.84 -0.05 13.68
CA LEU A 57 -2.63 1.20 13.65
C LEU A 57 -4.11 0.99 13.99
N VAL A 58 -4.66 -0.20 13.72
CA VAL A 58 -6.05 -0.56 14.07
C VAL A 58 -6.27 -0.64 15.58
N ASP A 59 -5.24 -1.00 16.35
CA ASP A 59 -5.30 -1.13 17.80
C ASP A 59 -4.96 0.20 18.53
N GLU A 60 -4.46 1.21 17.80
CA GLU A 60 -4.06 2.53 18.33
C GLU A 60 -5.25 3.50 18.51
N PRO A 61 -5.12 4.55 19.33
CA PRO A 61 -6.18 5.56 19.46
C PRO A 61 -6.33 6.35 18.16
N ARG A 62 -7.56 6.82 17.90
CA ARG A 62 -7.93 7.53 16.66
C ARG A 62 -7.05 8.74 16.34
N SER A 63 -6.48 9.38 17.36
CA SER A 63 -5.51 10.47 17.20
C SER A 63 -4.32 10.06 16.32
N ILE A 64 -3.79 8.85 16.49
CA ILE A 64 -2.67 8.33 15.70
C ILE A 64 -3.09 8.11 14.24
N THR A 65 -4.29 7.60 14.01
CA THR A 65 -4.84 7.46 12.65
C THR A 65 -4.93 8.82 11.94
N TYR A 66 -5.40 9.86 12.63
CA TYR A 66 -5.46 11.21 12.05
C TYR A 66 -4.07 11.78 11.76
N VAL A 67 -3.08 11.51 12.61
CA VAL A 67 -1.67 11.87 12.36
C VAL A 67 -1.12 11.13 11.14
N MET A 68 -1.41 9.83 10.98
CA MET A 68 -0.99 9.08 9.80
C MET A 68 -1.63 9.62 8.51
N LEU A 69 -2.92 9.95 8.55
CA LEU A 69 -3.63 10.53 7.41
C LEU A 69 -3.08 11.91 7.05
N SER A 70 -2.77 12.76 8.04
CA SER A 70 -2.15 14.06 7.77
C SER A 70 -0.75 13.88 7.18
N ALA A 71 0.04 12.92 7.65
CA ALA A 71 1.34 12.61 7.06
C ALA A 71 1.24 12.18 5.58
N VAL A 72 0.29 11.28 5.25
CA VAL A 72 0.02 10.88 3.86
C VAL A 72 -0.39 12.08 3.00
N PHE A 73 -1.27 12.94 3.52
CA PHE A 73 -1.68 14.17 2.84
C PHE A 73 -0.49 15.10 2.57
N MET A 74 0.40 15.29 3.56
CA MET A 74 1.59 16.11 3.40
C MET A 74 2.57 15.54 2.36
N VAL A 75 2.71 14.22 2.28
CA VAL A 75 3.52 13.56 1.24
C VAL A 75 2.97 13.86 -0.15
N PHE A 76 1.65 13.88 -0.34
CA PHE A 76 1.05 14.25 -1.62
C PHE A 76 1.30 15.72 -1.97
N LEU A 77 1.19 16.63 -1.00
CA LEU A 77 1.53 18.04 -1.22
C LEU A 77 3.00 18.21 -1.64
N LEU A 78 3.92 17.48 -0.98
CA LEU A 78 5.33 17.50 -1.32
C LEU A 78 5.58 16.94 -2.73
N ALA A 79 4.95 15.82 -3.09
CA ALA A 79 5.08 15.22 -4.42
C ALA A 79 4.59 16.16 -5.52
N VAL A 80 3.47 16.85 -5.30
CA VAL A 80 2.95 17.87 -6.24
C VAL A 80 3.92 19.05 -6.33
N ALA A 81 4.39 19.57 -5.19
CA ALA A 81 5.35 20.68 -5.17
C ALA A 81 6.67 20.33 -5.89
N ALA A 82 7.18 19.11 -5.70
CA ALA A 82 8.37 18.62 -6.39
C ALA A 82 8.19 18.58 -7.93
N GLY A 83 6.98 18.31 -8.42
CA GLY A 83 6.65 18.37 -9.84
C GLY A 83 6.85 19.75 -10.47
N PHE A 84 6.70 20.83 -9.70
CA PHE A 84 6.95 22.20 -10.18
C PHE A 84 8.39 22.67 -9.99
N SER A 85 9.20 21.95 -9.20
CA SER A 85 10.58 22.32 -8.90
C SER A 85 11.60 21.90 -9.97
N ILE A 86 11.20 21.01 -10.89
CA ILE A 86 12.09 20.39 -11.90
C ILE A 86 11.99 21.12 -13.25
N GLN A 87 11.10 22.10 -13.38
CA GLN A 87 11.03 23.04 -14.51
C GLN A 87 11.95 24.25 -14.25
#